data_AF-A0A815VME4-F1
#
_entry.id   AF-A0A815VME4-F1
#
_cell.length_a   1.000
_cell.length_b   1.000
_cell.length_c   1.000
_cell.angle_alpha   90.00
_cell.angle_beta   90.00
_cell.angle_gamma   90.00
#
_symmetry.space_group_name_H-M   'P 1'
#
loop_
_entity.id
_entity.type
_entity.pdbx_description
1 polymer ?
#
loop_
_entity_poly.entity_id
_entity_poly.type
_entity_poly.pdbx_seq_one_letter_code
_entity_poly.pdbx_strand_id
1 'polypeptide(L)'
;MGDKNGQVVAGGNGEGNRLDQLNSPSDVLIDKETDSLIICDYMNRRVVRWSRRSGTTQGEILINNIVCYGLAMDNQRYLYISDNDKHEVRRYQIGDKNGTIVAGGNGKGAGLNQLNCPYYIFVDQQQT
;
A
#
# COMPACT_ATOMS: atom_id res chain seq x y z
N MET A 1 23.55 -23.42 -3.74
CA MET A 1 23.05 -23.51 -2.36
C MET A 1 21.85 -22.59 -2.27
N GLY A 2 20.63 -23.16 -2.19
CA GLY A 2 19.42 -22.40 -1.94
C GLY A 2 19.10 -22.48 -0.46
N ASP A 3 18.88 -21.33 0.18
CA ASP A 3 18.47 -21.29 1.56
C ASP A 3 17.10 -21.98 1.70
N LYS A 4 16.99 -22.92 2.64
CA LYS A 4 15.77 -23.74 2.83
C LYS A 4 14.80 -23.12 3.84
N ASN A 5 15.19 -22.00 4.45
CA ASN A 5 14.42 -21.32 5.47
C ASN A 5 13.87 -19.99 4.94
N GLY A 6 12.60 -19.71 5.22
CA GLY A 6 12.03 -18.39 4.94
C GLY A 6 12.63 -17.33 5.87
N GLN A 7 12.80 -16.12 5.35
CA GLN A 7 13.27 -14.96 6.12
C GLN A 7 12.12 -13.97 6.31
N VAL A 8 11.97 -13.45 7.53
CA VAL A 8 11.14 -12.28 7.78
C VAL A 8 11.84 -11.06 7.19
N VAL A 9 11.26 -10.49 6.13
CA VAL A 9 11.76 -9.29 5.43
C VAL A 9 10.99 -8.03 5.82
N ALA A 10 10.01 -8.20 6.70
CA ALA A 10 9.00 -7.22 7.05
C ALA A 10 8.35 -7.62 8.37
N GLY A 11 8.54 -6.83 9.43
CA GLY A 11 7.85 -6.97 10.71
C GLY A 11 8.61 -7.90 11.63
N GLY A 12 7.89 -8.83 12.26
CA GLY A 12 8.49 -9.83 13.16
C GLY A 12 8.67 -9.37 14.61
N ASN A 13 8.34 -8.12 14.95
CA ASN A 13 8.44 -7.58 16.31
C ASN A 13 7.08 -7.49 17.03
N GLY A 14 6.17 -8.41 16.71
CA GLY A 14 4.80 -8.44 17.21
C GLY A 14 3.89 -7.39 16.54
N GLU A 15 2.59 -7.49 16.84
CA GLU A 15 1.59 -6.52 16.39
C GLU A 15 1.81 -5.15 17.06
N GLY A 16 1.72 -4.07 16.29
CA GLY A 16 1.72 -2.71 16.83
C GLY A 16 2.02 -1.65 15.78
N ASN A 17 2.19 -0.40 16.22
CA ASN A 17 2.30 0.77 15.36
C ASN A 17 3.72 1.35 15.25
N ARG A 18 4.73 0.73 15.88
CA ARG A 18 6.12 1.13 15.70
C ARG A 18 6.58 0.87 14.25
N LEU A 19 7.69 1.47 13.84
CA LEU A 19 8.21 1.31 12.47
C LEU A 19 8.79 -0.10 12.22
N ASP A 20 9.11 -0.84 13.26
CA ASP A 20 9.56 -2.23 13.22
C ASP A 20 8.40 -3.25 13.35
N GLN A 21 7.15 -2.76 13.38
CA GLN A 21 5.93 -3.56 13.55
C GLN A 21 4.93 -3.30 12.41
N LEU A 22 4.03 -4.25 12.20
CA LEU A 22 2.81 -4.11 11.39
C LEU A 22 1.60 -4.45 12.25
N ASN A 23 0.42 -4.02 11.81
CA ASN A 23 -0.86 -4.43 12.36
C ASN A 23 -1.86 -4.78 11.24
N SER A 24 -2.15 -6.07 11.13
CA SER A 24 -3.12 -6.65 10.19
C SER A 24 -2.93 -6.15 8.74
N PRO A 25 -1.74 -6.28 8.14
CA PRO A 25 -1.51 -5.80 6.78
C PRO A 25 -2.42 -6.50 5.78
N SER A 26 -3.01 -5.75 4.85
CA SER A 26 -4.05 -6.24 3.93
C SER A 26 -3.54 -6.55 2.52
N ASP A 27 -2.48 -5.86 2.08
CA ASP A 27 -1.91 -6.00 0.75
C ASP A 27 -0.42 -5.61 0.73
N VAL A 28 0.32 -6.13 -0.25
CA VAL A 28 1.75 -5.85 -0.46
C VAL A 28 2.13 -5.93 -1.92
N LEU A 29 2.98 -5.02 -2.37
CA LEU A 29 3.63 -5.09 -3.69
C LEU A 29 5.14 -4.89 -3.60
N ILE A 30 5.85 -5.25 -4.68
CA ILE A 30 7.29 -5.04 -4.80
C ILE A 30 7.53 -3.79 -5.66
N ASP A 31 8.23 -2.81 -5.10
CA ASP A 31 8.88 -1.76 -5.87
C ASP A 31 10.26 -2.25 -6.32
N LYS A 32 10.35 -2.64 -7.60
CA LYS A 32 11.60 -3.14 -8.20
C LYS A 32 12.66 -2.06 -8.32
N GLU A 33 12.27 -0.80 -8.45
CA GLU A 33 13.19 0.33 -8.61
C GLU A 33 14.00 0.57 -7.33
N THR A 34 13.35 0.51 -6.16
CA THR A 34 14.00 0.71 -4.86
C THR A 34 14.37 -0.59 -4.15
N ASP A 35 14.06 -1.74 -4.76
CA ASP A 35 14.17 -3.06 -4.15
C ASP A 35 13.48 -3.12 -2.77
N SER A 36 12.20 -2.78 -2.74
CA SER A 36 11.43 -2.64 -1.50
C SER A 36 10.05 -3.30 -1.59
N LEU A 37 9.48 -3.65 -0.45
CA LEU A 37 8.06 -3.93 -0.27
C LEU A 37 7.33 -2.62 0.01
N ILE A 38 6.13 -2.45 -0.55
CA ILE A 38 5.16 -1.42 -0.17
C ILE A 38 3.94 -2.15 0.37
N ILE A 39 3.55 -1.85 1.60
CA ILE A 39 2.60 -2.65 2.39
C ILE A 39 1.45 -1.76 2.86
N CYS A 40 0.20 -2.19 2.65
CA CYS A 40 -0.95 -1.65 3.33
C CYS A 40 -0.90 -2.13 4.78
N ASP A 41 -0.60 -1.24 5.72
CA ASP A 41 -0.61 -1.54 7.15
C ASP A 41 -1.96 -1.11 7.73
N TYR A 42 -2.99 -1.90 7.39
CA TYR A 42 -4.41 -1.52 7.43
C TYR A 42 -4.88 -1.04 8.80
N MET A 43 -4.62 -1.78 9.89
CA MET A 43 -5.08 -1.36 11.22
C MET A 43 -4.27 -0.18 11.77
N ASN A 44 -3.05 0.03 11.28
CA ASN A 44 -2.27 1.23 11.58
C ASN A 44 -2.62 2.42 10.67
N ARG A 45 -3.59 2.28 9.75
CA ARG A 45 -4.07 3.32 8.84
C ARG A 45 -2.96 4.01 8.04
N ARG A 46 -1.98 3.24 7.57
CA ARG A 46 -0.81 3.74 6.85
C ARG A 46 -0.37 2.80 5.73
N VAL A 47 0.43 3.32 4.82
CA VAL A 47 1.20 2.54 3.85
C VAL A 47 2.68 2.72 4.16
N VAL A 48 3.39 1.61 4.31
CA VAL A 48 4.81 1.60 4.66
C VAL A 48 5.65 1.00 3.55
N ARG A 49 6.89 1.46 3.45
CA ARG A 49 7.94 0.89 2.61
C ARG A 49 8.95 0.15 3.47
N TRP A 50 9.32 -1.05 3.04
CA TRP A 50 10.42 -1.82 3.63
C TRP A 50 11.44 -2.23 2.59
N SER A 51 12.69 -1.80 2.77
CA SER A 51 13.80 -2.27 1.94
C SER A 51 13.98 -3.79 2.11
N ARG A 52 14.15 -4.51 1.00
CA ARG A 52 14.45 -5.96 1.01
C ARG A 52 15.93 -6.25 1.18
N ARG A 53 16.76 -5.20 1.23
CA ARG A 53 18.20 -5.32 1.45
C ARG A 53 18.49 -5.77 2.88
N SER A 54 19.56 -6.54 3.04
CA SER A 54 20.03 -7.05 4.33
C SER A 54 20.27 -5.91 5.34
N GLY A 55 19.87 -6.12 6.59
CA GLY A 55 20.07 -5.16 7.69
C GLY A 55 18.94 -4.13 7.86
N THR A 56 17.89 -4.18 7.05
CA THR A 56 16.69 -3.38 7.25
C THR A 56 15.93 -3.88 8.49
N THR A 57 15.73 -3.03 9.49
CA THR A 57 15.06 -3.39 10.76
C THR A 57 13.73 -2.68 10.98
N GLN A 58 13.43 -1.64 10.20
CA GLN A 58 12.22 -0.81 10.34
C GLN A 58 11.80 -0.22 9.00
N GLY A 59 10.51 0.09 8.89
CA GLY A 59 9.87 0.60 7.70
C GLY A 59 9.85 2.12 7.69
N GLU A 60 9.46 2.66 6.56
CA GLU A 60 9.24 4.08 6.35
C GLU A 60 7.78 4.32 6.01
N ILE A 61 7.13 5.30 6.63
CA ILE A 61 5.76 5.66 6.29
C ILE A 61 5.78 6.43 4.96
N LEU A 62 5.17 5.86 3.93
CA LEU A 62 4.95 6.55 2.66
C LEU A 62 3.70 7.43 2.73
N ILE A 63 2.61 6.88 3.25
CA ILE A 63 1.30 7.53 3.30
C ILE A 63 0.67 7.25 4.65
N ASN A 64 0.07 8.28 5.25
CA ASN A 64 -0.59 8.20 6.55
C ASN A 64 -2.08 8.56 6.41
N ASN A 65 -2.88 8.21 7.43
CA ASN A 65 -4.32 8.45 7.49
C ASN A 65 -5.10 7.90 6.27
N ILE A 66 -4.80 6.64 5.94
CA ILE A 66 -5.44 5.90 4.85
C ILE A 66 -5.82 4.50 5.32
N VAL A 67 -7.08 4.10 5.10
CA VAL A 67 -7.52 2.72 5.37
C VAL A 67 -7.29 1.90 4.12
N CYS A 68 -6.01 1.61 3.88
CA CYS A 68 -5.50 0.90 2.70
C CYS A 68 -5.97 -0.56 2.71
N TYR A 69 -6.73 -0.97 1.70
CA TYR A 69 -7.11 -2.37 1.52
C TYR A 69 -6.43 -3.03 0.32
N GLY A 70 -6.23 -2.28 -0.76
CA GLY A 70 -5.58 -2.75 -1.98
C GLY A 70 -4.56 -1.74 -2.50
N LEU A 71 -3.46 -2.26 -3.06
CA LEU A 71 -2.36 -1.52 -3.66
C LEU A 71 -2.09 -2.00 -5.09
N ALA A 72 -1.89 -1.05 -5.99
CA ALA A 72 -1.32 -1.34 -7.31
C ALA A 72 -0.35 -0.22 -7.70
N MET A 73 0.65 -0.55 -8.51
CA MET A 73 1.62 0.43 -9.00
C MET A 73 1.76 0.31 -10.51
N ASP A 74 1.74 1.44 -11.21
CA ASP A 74 1.96 1.48 -12.65
C ASP A 74 3.45 1.60 -13.03
N ASN A 75 3.73 1.56 -14.34
CA ASN A 75 5.10 1.66 -14.86
C ASN A 75 5.72 3.06 -14.68
N GLN A 76 4.92 4.09 -14.38
CA GLN A 76 5.36 5.44 -14.04
C GLN A 76 5.58 5.61 -12.52
N ARG A 77 5.41 4.54 -11.75
CA ARG A 77 5.52 4.50 -10.28
C ARG A 77 4.49 5.38 -9.57
N TYR A 78 3.30 5.52 -10.15
CA TYR A 78 2.13 5.96 -9.41
C TYR A 78 1.55 4.80 -8.61
N LEU A 79 1.33 5.05 -7.32
CA LEU A 79 0.69 4.13 -6.39
C LEU A 79 -0.81 4.40 -6.35
N TYR A 80 -1.60 3.37 -6.61
CA TYR A 80 -3.06 3.38 -6.55
C TYR A 80 -3.50 2.64 -5.30
N ILE A 81 -4.34 3.30 -4.50
CA ILE A 81 -4.76 2.82 -3.18
C ILE A 81 -6.26 2.91 -3.06
N SER A 82 -6.90 1.83 -2.64
CA SER A 82 -8.29 1.85 -2.19
C SER A 82 -8.34 2.29 -0.73
N ASP A 83 -8.88 3.48 -0.50
CA ASP A 83 -9.22 3.92 0.86
C ASP A 83 -10.63 3.41 1.15
N ASN A 84 -10.68 2.30 1.88
CA ASN A 84 -11.91 1.57 2.14
C ASN A 84 -12.91 2.42 2.95
N ASP A 85 -12.39 3.15 3.94
CA ASP A 85 -13.14 4.02 4.87
C ASP A 85 -13.74 5.23 4.17
N LYS A 86 -12.98 5.82 3.22
CA LYS A 86 -13.42 6.98 2.45
C LYS A 86 -14.18 6.64 1.16
N HIS A 87 -14.30 5.36 0.83
CA HIS A 87 -14.97 4.87 -0.38
C HIS A 87 -14.43 5.50 -1.66
N GLU A 88 -13.12 5.52 -1.79
CA GLU A 88 -12.41 6.16 -2.90
C GLU A 88 -11.16 5.38 -3.29
N VAL A 89 -10.72 5.62 -4.52
CA VAL A 89 -9.40 5.20 -4.99
C VAL A 89 -8.57 6.45 -5.23
N ARG A 90 -7.38 6.48 -4.63
CA ARG A 90 -6.43 7.58 -4.80
C ARG A 90 -5.18 7.11 -5.54
N ARG A 91 -4.64 8.00 -6.36
CA ARG A 91 -3.34 7.88 -7.01
C ARG A 91 -2.34 8.82 -6.34
N TYR A 92 -1.17 8.31 -6.01
CA TYR A 92 -0.05 9.03 -5.40
C TYR A 92 1.19 8.87 -6.26
N GLN A 93 1.93 9.95 -6.52
CA GLN A 93 3.35 9.79 -6.84
C GLN A 93 4.09 9.45 -5.54
N ILE A 94 5.10 8.57 -5.60
CA ILE A 94 5.90 8.27 -4.40
C ILE A 94 6.57 9.56 -3.91
N GLY A 95 6.27 9.95 -2.66
CA GLY A 95 6.68 11.21 -2.05
C GLY A 95 5.54 12.24 -1.90
N ASP A 96 4.41 12.04 -2.59
CA ASP A 96 3.23 12.87 -2.40
C ASP A 96 2.61 12.66 -1.02
N LYS A 97 2.24 13.78 -0.38
CA LYS A 97 1.47 13.75 0.87
C LYS A 97 -0.03 13.63 0.61
N ASN A 98 -0.50 14.17 -0.51
CA ASN A 98 -1.90 14.25 -0.87
C ASN A 98 -2.11 13.60 -2.24
N GLY A 99 -2.78 12.44 -2.27
CA GLY A 99 -3.09 11.73 -3.51
C GLY A 99 -4.29 12.35 -4.22
N THR A 100 -4.36 12.17 -5.54
CA THR A 100 -5.50 12.58 -6.36
C THR A 100 -6.57 11.48 -6.36
N ILE A 101 -7.84 11.83 -6.15
CA ILE A 101 -8.95 10.86 -6.30
C ILE A 101 -9.09 10.54 -7.78
N VAL A 102 -9.07 9.25 -8.13
CA VAL A 102 -9.25 8.77 -9.51
C VAL A 102 -10.55 7.98 -9.71
N ALA A 103 -11.17 7.52 -8.62
CA ALA A 103 -12.52 6.94 -8.63
C ALA A 103 -13.17 7.09 -7.24
N GLY A 104 -14.49 7.19 -7.18
CA GLY A 104 -15.22 7.39 -5.93
C GLY A 104 -15.08 8.81 -5.37
N GLY A 105 -15.04 8.94 -4.03
CA GLY A 105 -14.88 10.22 -3.34
C GLY A 105 -16.18 11.04 -3.19
N ASN A 106 -17.31 10.51 -3.65
CA ASN A 106 -18.64 11.13 -3.54
C ASN A 106 -19.56 10.40 -2.54
N GLY A 107 -18.94 9.82 -1.51
CA GLY A 107 -19.61 8.99 -0.51
C GLY A 107 -19.94 7.57 -1.01
N LYS A 108 -20.45 6.77 -0.07
CA LYS A 108 -20.89 5.40 -0.32
C LYS A 108 -22.13 5.37 -1.22
N GLY A 109 -22.12 4.60 -2.29
CA GLY A 109 -23.34 4.36 -3.06
C GLY A 109 -23.13 3.64 -4.39
N ALA A 110 -24.20 3.63 -5.18
CA ALA A 110 -24.28 2.98 -6.49
C ALA A 110 -24.27 3.97 -7.66
N GLY A 111 -24.09 5.27 -7.40
CA GLY A 111 -23.92 6.27 -8.45
C GLY A 111 -22.62 6.05 -9.24
N LEU A 112 -22.58 6.50 -10.50
CA LEU A 112 -21.42 6.29 -11.40
C LEU A 112 -20.10 6.85 -10.86
N ASN A 113 -20.16 7.83 -9.95
CA ASN A 113 -19.01 8.47 -9.31
C ASN A 113 -18.86 8.10 -7.82
N GLN A 114 -19.57 7.05 -7.37
CA GLN A 114 -19.52 6.54 -6.00
C GLN A 114 -18.90 5.14 -5.97
N LEU A 115 -18.26 4.81 -4.85
CA LEU A 115 -17.82 3.46 -4.54
C LEU A 115 -18.41 3.04 -3.21
N ASN A 116 -18.34 1.76 -2.88
CA ASN A 116 -18.77 1.24 -1.58
C ASN A 116 -17.70 0.29 -1.07
N CYS A 117 -16.86 0.77 -0.16
CA CYS A 117 -15.77 0.00 0.45
C CYS A 117 -14.91 -0.70 -0.62
N PRO A 118 -14.17 0.03 -1.49
CA PRO A 118 -13.33 -0.62 -2.49
C PRO A 118 -12.26 -1.50 -1.82
N TYR A 119 -11.96 -2.64 -2.46
CA TYR A 119 -10.99 -3.64 -2.01
C TYR A 119 -9.79 -3.66 -2.96
N TYR A 120 -9.62 -4.74 -3.74
CA TYR A 120 -8.48 -4.93 -4.62
C TYR A 120 -8.50 -3.97 -5.81
N ILE A 121 -7.30 -3.55 -6.20
CA ILE A 121 -7.04 -2.74 -7.39
C ILE A 121 -6.06 -3.52 -8.25
N PHE A 122 -6.27 -3.49 -9.56
CA PHE A 122 -5.30 -3.92 -10.55
C PHE A 122 -5.10 -2.79 -11.56
N VAL A 123 -3.85 -2.58 -11.96
CA VAL A 123 -3.51 -1.62 -13.02
C VAL A 123 -2.90 -2.43 -14.16
N ASP A 124 -3.47 -2.28 -15.36
CA ASP A 124 -2.91 -2.87 -16.57
C ASP A 124 -1.52 -2.27 -16.84
N GLN A 125 -0.58 -3.13 -17.21
CA GLN A 125 0.79 -2.73 -17.55
C GLN A 125 0.93 -2.31 -19.02
N GLN A 126 -0.09 -2.53 -19.85
CA GLN A 126 -0.08 -2.10 -21.24
C GLN A 126 -0.55 -0.65 -21.34
N GLN A 127 0.39 0.24 -21.68
CA GLN A 127 0.03 1.54 -22.21
C GLN A 127 -0.46 1.33 -23.65
N THR A 128 -1.64 1.87 -23.96
CA THR A 128 -2.07 2.08 -25.36
C THR A 128 -1.46 3.37 -25.89
#